data_AF-A0A520UPY9-F1
#
_entry.id   AF-A0A520UPY9-F1
#
_cell.length_a   1.000
_cell.length_b   1.000
_cell.length_c   1.000
_cell.angle_alpha   90.00
_cell.angle_beta   90.00
_cell.angle_gamma   90.00
#
_symmetry.space_group_name_H-M   'P 1'
#
loop_
_entity.id
_entity.type
_entity.pdbx_description
1 polymer ?
#
loop_
_entity_poly.entity_id
_entity_poly.type
_entity_poly.pdbx_seq_one_letter_code
_entity_poly.pdbx_strand_id
1 'polypeptide(L)'
;MGESETRFDIDHVEHSVGGFGGHAFRRLTHISMAAIPLVYYSRGDDVAGIFSVRPDELVSYIFLMILIIEVVRLRFGIVIVGQREYESEQISALAWGAFAVCLALLVTGMEPFSTGTGLEAGIYGIPLIFGLTFVDPLMGEIKRQKQDMRLAITVGLVASYAVWVGCSFWLGTPLWICILLAPLTVLGELPRVKYIDDNATMILLPLAALLLLSPFL
;
A
#
# COMPACT_ATOMS: atom_id res chain seq x y z
N MET A 1 18.58 -25.16 7.97
CA MET A 1 17.44 -24.26 7.68
C MET A 1 17.94 -23.14 6.77
N GLY A 2 18.14 -23.37 5.46
CA GLY A 2 19.00 -22.44 4.69
C GLY A 2 18.71 -22.19 3.20
N GLU A 3 18.04 -23.08 2.46
CA GLU A 3 17.84 -22.85 1.01
C GLU A 3 16.48 -23.32 0.47
N SER A 4 15.78 -24.22 1.18
CA SER A 4 14.49 -24.77 0.73
C SER A 4 13.30 -23.84 1.01
N GLU A 5 13.32 -23.12 2.14
CA GLU A 5 12.24 -22.18 2.50
C GLU A 5 12.27 -20.91 1.64
N THR A 6 13.46 -20.44 1.24
CA THR A 6 13.58 -19.29 0.34
C THR A 6 13.05 -19.61 -1.05
N ARG A 7 13.20 -20.85 -1.54
CA ARG A 7 12.71 -21.23 -2.87
C ARG A 7 11.20 -21.42 -2.95
N PHE A 8 10.58 -21.90 -1.88
CA PHE A 8 9.12 -22.10 -1.79
C PHE A 8 8.34 -20.77 -1.84
N ASP A 9 8.98 -19.66 -1.48
CA ASP A 9 8.33 -18.38 -1.26
C ASP A 9 8.52 -17.39 -2.43
N ILE A 10 9.23 -17.75 -3.50
CA ILE A 10 9.48 -16.81 -4.62
C ILE A 10 8.54 -17.06 -5.80
N ASP A 11 7.94 -18.25 -5.89
CA ASP A 11 6.95 -18.58 -6.92
C ASP A 11 5.52 -18.59 -6.38
N HIS A 12 5.03 -17.41 -6.04
CA HIS A 12 3.65 -17.25 -5.60
C HIS A 12 2.61 -17.58 -6.69
N VAL A 13 3.01 -17.80 -7.95
CA VAL A 13 2.07 -18.13 -9.03
C VAL A 13 1.56 -19.56 -8.89
N GLU A 14 2.45 -20.50 -8.58
CA GLU A 14 2.09 -21.91 -8.38
C GLU A 14 1.19 -22.12 -7.15
N HIS A 15 1.29 -21.24 -6.15
CA HIS A 15 0.50 -21.28 -4.91
C HIS A 15 -0.62 -20.22 -4.85
N SER A 16 -0.84 -19.46 -5.92
CA SER A 16 -1.97 -18.52 -6.01
C SER A 16 -3.16 -19.15 -6.68
N VAL A 17 -4.34 -18.94 -6.12
CA VAL A 17 -5.59 -19.39 -6.74
C VAL A 17 -5.78 -18.64 -8.07
N GLY A 18 -5.76 -19.38 -9.18
CA GLY A 18 -5.88 -18.85 -10.53
C GLY A 18 -4.57 -18.74 -11.32
N GLY A 19 -3.43 -19.20 -10.78
CA GLY A 19 -2.16 -19.29 -11.50
C GLY A 19 -1.73 -17.95 -12.11
N PHE A 20 -1.28 -17.96 -13.37
CA PHE A 20 -0.86 -16.73 -14.07
C PHE A 20 -1.98 -15.67 -14.14
N GLY A 21 -3.23 -16.10 -14.31
CA GLY A 21 -4.39 -15.20 -14.36
C GLY A 21 -4.66 -14.54 -13.00
N GLY A 22 -4.58 -15.31 -11.91
CA GLY A 22 -4.70 -14.79 -10.54
C GLY A 22 -3.59 -13.82 -10.19
N HIS A 23 -2.35 -14.11 -10.60
CA HIS A 23 -1.23 -13.21 -10.46
C HIS A 23 -1.44 -11.89 -11.22
N ALA A 24 -1.84 -11.94 -12.49
CA ALA A 24 -2.12 -10.75 -13.29
C ALA A 24 -3.25 -9.90 -12.70
N PHE A 25 -4.32 -10.55 -12.21
CA PHE A 25 -5.42 -9.90 -11.50
C PHE A 25 -4.92 -9.17 -10.24
N ARG A 26 -4.10 -9.83 -9.41
CA ARG A 26 -3.50 -9.21 -8.23
C ARG A 26 -2.71 -7.94 -8.58
N ARG A 27 -1.91 -7.98 -9.64
CA ARG A 27 -1.12 -6.82 -10.10
C ARG A 27 -1.99 -5.70 -10.63
N LEU A 28 -3.04 -6.04 -11.38
CA LEU A 28 -4.01 -5.05 -11.86
C LEU A 28 -4.72 -4.37 -10.68
N THR A 29 -5.17 -5.14 -9.69
CA THR A 29 -5.77 -4.60 -8.47
C THR A 29 -4.80 -3.65 -7.77
N HIS A 30 -3.53 -4.05 -7.65
CA HIS A 30 -2.50 -3.22 -7.03
C HIS A 30 -2.31 -1.86 -7.69
N ILE A 31 -2.19 -1.84 -9.02
CA ILE A 31 -2.01 -0.61 -9.80
C ILE A 31 -3.30 0.24 -9.76
N SER A 32 -4.47 -0.39 -9.77
CA SER A 32 -5.76 0.31 -9.71
C SER A 32 -5.97 1.08 -8.40
N MET A 33 -5.32 0.65 -7.30
CA MET A 33 -5.38 1.35 -6.02
C MET A 33 -4.78 2.77 -6.10
N ALA A 34 -4.00 3.11 -7.13
CA ALA A 34 -3.51 4.47 -7.33
C ALA A 34 -4.66 5.46 -7.56
N ALA A 35 -5.83 5.01 -7.99
CA ALA A 35 -7.00 5.87 -8.11
C ALA A 35 -7.57 6.29 -6.75
N ILE A 36 -7.37 5.50 -5.68
CA ILE A 36 -7.96 5.73 -4.35
C ILE A 36 -7.61 7.11 -3.80
N PRO A 37 -6.32 7.50 -3.63
CA PRO A 37 -6.00 8.81 -3.08
C PRO A 37 -6.44 9.93 -4.01
N LEU A 38 -6.39 9.73 -5.34
CA LEU A 38 -6.84 10.73 -6.30
C LEU A 38 -8.32 11.03 -6.15
N VAL A 39 -9.16 10.00 -6.02
CA VAL A 39 -10.60 10.16 -5.79
C VAL A 39 -10.87 10.76 -4.43
N TYR A 40 -10.20 10.28 -3.37
CA TYR A 40 -10.37 10.79 -2.01
C TYR A 40 -10.11 12.30 -1.91
N TYR A 41 -8.96 12.77 -2.41
CA TYR A 41 -8.60 14.18 -2.28
C TYR A 41 -9.33 15.10 -3.28
N SER A 42 -9.68 14.62 -4.48
CA SER A 42 -10.33 15.48 -5.49
C SER A 42 -11.86 15.46 -5.44
N ARG A 43 -12.47 14.34 -5.03
CA ARG A 43 -13.92 14.11 -5.08
C ARG A 43 -14.44 13.38 -3.84
N GLY A 44 -13.68 13.36 -2.74
CA GLY A 44 -14.08 12.67 -1.51
C GLY A 44 -15.43 13.16 -0.99
N ASP A 45 -15.64 14.48 -1.02
CA ASP A 45 -16.91 15.09 -0.58
C ASP A 45 -18.09 14.70 -1.47
N ASP A 46 -17.91 14.64 -2.80
CA ASP A 46 -18.96 14.21 -3.73
C ASP A 46 -19.37 12.75 -3.46
N VAL A 47 -18.38 11.87 -3.28
CA VAL A 47 -18.61 10.44 -3.04
C VAL A 47 -19.24 10.21 -1.66
N ALA A 48 -18.73 10.88 -0.63
CA ALA A 48 -19.27 10.78 0.72
C ALA A 48 -20.66 11.41 0.85
N GLY A 49 -20.93 12.47 0.09
CA GLY A 49 -22.22 13.14 -0.02
C GLY A 49 -23.35 12.23 -0.50
N ILE A 50 -23.06 11.22 -1.34
CA ILE A 50 -24.03 10.19 -1.77
C ILE A 50 -24.62 9.46 -0.54
N PHE A 51 -23.82 9.27 0.50
CA PHE A 51 -24.19 8.56 1.72
C PHE A 51 -24.52 9.52 2.88
N SER A 52 -24.49 10.84 2.65
CA SER A 52 -24.69 11.88 3.68
C SER A 52 -23.70 11.78 4.85
N VAL A 53 -22.44 11.42 4.55
CA VAL A 53 -21.35 11.30 5.55
C VAL A 53 -20.15 12.15 5.11
N ARG A 54 -19.20 12.36 6.02
CA ARG A 54 -17.93 13.03 5.70
C ARG A 54 -16.92 12.05 5.06
N PRO A 55 -15.92 12.51 4.30
CA PRO A 55 -14.95 11.63 3.66
C PRO A 55 -14.17 10.71 4.64
N ASP A 56 -13.80 11.22 5.81
CA ASP A 56 -13.15 10.48 6.90
C ASP A 56 -14.06 9.38 7.47
N GLU A 57 -15.34 9.68 7.65
CA GLU A 57 -16.35 8.72 8.09
C GLU A 57 -16.55 7.62 7.03
N LEU A 58 -16.64 8.00 5.75
CA LEU A 58 -16.76 7.04 4.66
C LEU A 58 -15.57 6.07 4.61
N VAL A 59 -14.33 6.57 4.72
CA VAL A 59 -13.13 5.73 4.77
C VAL A 59 -13.20 4.77 5.95
N SER A 60 -13.63 5.25 7.12
CA SER A 60 -13.80 4.42 8.32
C SER A 60 -14.85 3.33 8.12
N TYR A 61 -16.00 3.65 7.51
CA TYR A 61 -17.03 2.66 7.20
C TYR A 61 -16.56 1.61 6.19
N ILE A 62 -15.83 2.04 5.15
CA ILE A 62 -15.24 1.13 4.17
C ILE A 62 -14.27 0.16 4.87
N PHE A 63 -13.40 0.68 5.73
CA PHE A 63 -12.47 -0.16 6.47
C PHE A 63 -13.18 -1.17 7.38
N LEU A 64 -14.19 -0.73 8.15
CA LEU A 64 -14.98 -1.62 9.00
C LEU A 64 -15.72 -2.69 8.18
N MET A 65 -16.23 -2.35 7.00
CA MET A 65 -16.83 -3.31 6.07
C MET A 65 -15.81 -4.36 5.63
N ILE A 66 -14.60 -3.94 5.25
CA ILE A 66 -13.52 -4.85 4.85
C ILE A 66 -13.14 -5.78 6.01
N LEU A 67 -13.06 -5.28 7.25
CA LEU A 67 -12.83 -6.13 8.42
C LEU A 67 -13.93 -7.17 8.64
N ILE A 68 -15.20 -6.80 8.44
CA ILE A 68 -16.31 -7.76 8.55
C ILE A 68 -16.17 -8.85 7.47
N ILE A 69 -15.89 -8.46 6.22
CA ILE A 69 -15.66 -9.39 5.12
C ILE A 69 -14.46 -10.29 5.42
N GLU A 70 -13.38 -9.75 5.98
CA GLU A 70 -12.18 -10.47 6.39
C GLU A 70 -12.49 -11.55 7.43
N VAL A 71 -13.24 -11.19 8.47
CA VAL A 71 -13.67 -12.12 9.53
C VAL A 71 -14.53 -13.24 8.94
N VAL A 72 -15.46 -12.92 8.04
CA VAL A 72 -16.26 -13.92 7.33
C VAL A 72 -15.37 -14.82 6.49
N ARG A 73 -14.44 -14.26 5.71
CA ARG A 73 -13.51 -15.04 4.87
C ARG A 73 -12.74 -16.07 5.70
N LEU A 74 -12.14 -15.62 6.81
CA LEU A 74 -11.37 -16.46 7.72
C LEU A 74 -12.22 -17.54 8.40
N ARG A 75 -13.45 -17.19 8.80
CA ARG A 75 -14.37 -18.15 9.43
C ARG A 75 -14.74 -19.30 8.50
N PHE A 76 -14.83 -19.05 7.21
CA PHE A 76 -15.19 -20.05 6.20
C PHE A 76 -14.00 -20.59 5.41
N GLY A 77 -12.77 -20.15 5.71
CA GLY A 77 -11.55 -20.57 4.99
C GLY A 77 -11.58 -20.22 3.49
N ILE A 78 -12.28 -19.15 3.11
CA ILE A 78 -12.45 -18.77 1.70
C ILE A 78 -11.12 -18.22 1.17
N VAL A 79 -10.72 -18.60 -0.05
CA VAL A 79 -9.57 -18.01 -0.75
C VAL A 79 -10.07 -17.42 -2.07
N ILE A 80 -9.87 -16.11 -2.25
CA ILE A 80 -10.29 -15.37 -3.44
C ILE A 80 -9.21 -15.52 -4.52
N VAL A 81 -9.60 -15.46 -5.79
CA VAL A 81 -8.67 -15.48 -6.93
C VAL A 81 -7.60 -14.39 -6.77
N GLY A 82 -6.34 -14.79 -6.93
CA GLY A 82 -5.17 -13.92 -6.73
C GLY A 82 -4.57 -13.96 -5.32
N GLN A 83 -5.24 -14.57 -4.33
CA GLN A 83 -4.71 -14.82 -2.99
C GLN A 83 -3.89 -16.12 -2.95
N ARG A 84 -2.95 -16.18 -2.00
CA ARG A 84 -2.16 -17.39 -1.70
C ARG A 84 -2.97 -18.35 -0.82
N GLU A 85 -2.76 -19.65 -0.96
CA GLU A 85 -3.55 -20.69 -0.25
C GLU A 85 -3.57 -20.52 1.28
N TYR A 86 -2.44 -20.10 1.88
CA TYR A 86 -2.33 -19.89 3.32
C TYR A 86 -3.16 -18.70 3.84
N GLU A 87 -3.64 -17.80 2.96
CA GLU A 87 -4.51 -16.67 3.36
C GLU A 87 -5.94 -17.13 3.74
N SER A 88 -6.24 -18.41 3.62
CA SER A 88 -7.45 -19.03 4.18
C SER A 88 -7.49 -18.97 5.71
N GLU A 89 -6.33 -18.99 6.38
CA GLU A 89 -6.23 -19.09 7.86
C GLU A 89 -5.70 -17.83 8.54
N GLN A 90 -5.19 -16.85 7.78
CA GLN A 90 -4.63 -15.60 8.31
C GLN A 90 -5.12 -14.37 7.55
N ILE A 91 -4.95 -13.19 8.17
CA ILE A 91 -5.35 -11.92 7.58
C ILE A 91 -4.71 -11.76 6.20
N SER A 92 -5.52 -11.43 5.20
CA SER A 92 -5.09 -11.32 3.82
C SER A 92 -4.21 -10.11 3.57
N ALA A 93 -3.38 -10.22 2.53
CA ALA A 93 -2.63 -9.08 1.98
C ALA A 93 -3.56 -7.92 1.61
N LEU A 94 -4.75 -8.22 1.08
CA LEU A 94 -5.77 -7.22 0.76
C LEU A 94 -6.26 -6.47 2.01
N ALA A 95 -6.58 -7.17 3.09
CA ALA A 95 -7.04 -6.52 4.33
C ALA A 95 -5.94 -5.70 5.01
N TRP A 96 -4.70 -6.18 4.98
CA TRP A 96 -3.54 -5.43 5.46
C TRP A 96 -3.28 -4.17 4.63
N GLY A 97 -3.33 -4.28 3.30
CA GLY A 97 -3.24 -3.13 2.39
C GLY A 97 -4.38 -2.14 2.62
N ALA A 98 -5.62 -2.62 2.75
CA ALA A 98 -6.78 -1.78 3.03
C ALA A 98 -6.66 -1.05 4.37
N PHE A 99 -6.20 -1.73 5.43
CA PHE A 99 -5.93 -1.12 6.72
C PHE A 99 -4.93 0.03 6.58
N ALA A 100 -3.79 -0.21 5.94
CA ALA A 100 -2.73 0.78 5.83
C ALA A 100 -3.13 1.96 4.93
N VAL A 101 -3.79 1.71 3.80
CA VAL A 101 -4.31 2.77 2.91
C VAL A 101 -5.36 3.62 3.63
N CYS A 102 -6.35 3.00 4.30
CA CYS A 102 -7.37 3.76 5.01
C CYS A 102 -6.74 4.59 6.14
N LEU A 103 -5.81 4.02 6.90
CA LEU A 103 -5.11 4.75 7.95
C LEU A 103 -4.28 5.92 7.38
N ALA A 104 -3.59 5.70 6.25
CA ALA A 104 -2.86 6.77 5.59
C ALA A 104 -3.78 7.91 5.16
N LEU A 105 -4.93 7.63 4.55
CA LEU A 105 -5.90 8.67 4.18
C LEU A 105 -6.43 9.43 5.39
N LEU A 106 -6.82 8.71 6.46
CA LEU A 106 -7.33 9.33 7.68
C LEU A 106 -6.29 10.24 8.35
N VAL A 107 -5.05 9.77 8.45
CA VAL A 107 -3.96 10.52 9.09
C VAL A 107 -3.47 11.67 8.23
N THR A 108 -3.32 11.46 6.92
CA THR A 108 -2.81 12.52 6.05
C THR A 108 -3.88 13.50 5.58
N GLY A 109 -5.16 13.19 5.80
CA GLY A 109 -6.30 14.10 5.60
C GLY A 109 -6.56 15.06 6.77
N MET A 110 -5.84 14.92 7.89
CA MET A 110 -5.97 15.81 9.06
C MET A 110 -4.78 16.78 9.16
N GLU A 111 -5.00 17.92 9.81
CA GLU A 111 -3.92 18.86 10.18
C GLU A 111 -2.89 18.17 11.10
N PRO A 112 -1.57 18.44 10.94
CA PRO A 112 -0.95 19.38 10.00
C PRO A 112 -0.58 18.78 8.63
N PHE A 113 -1.02 17.56 8.32
CA PHE A 113 -0.56 16.82 7.12
C PHE A 113 -1.31 17.20 5.85
N SER A 114 -2.54 17.67 5.97
CA SER A 114 -3.34 18.15 4.85
C SER A 114 -3.19 19.66 4.72
N THR A 115 -2.59 20.13 3.63
CA THR A 115 -2.51 21.56 3.31
C THR A 115 -3.07 21.83 1.91
N GLY A 116 -3.83 22.92 1.75
CA GLY A 116 -4.46 23.25 0.46
C GLY A 116 -5.83 22.58 0.26
N THR A 117 -6.27 22.49 -1.00
CA THR A 117 -7.58 21.91 -1.37
C THR A 117 -7.44 20.98 -2.57
N GLY A 118 -8.40 20.06 -2.73
CA GLY A 118 -8.33 19.08 -3.81
C GLY A 118 -7.10 18.19 -3.68
N LEU A 119 -6.43 17.87 -4.81
CA LEU A 119 -5.26 16.98 -4.82
C LEU A 119 -4.07 17.50 -3.99
N GLU A 120 -3.95 18.81 -3.79
CA GLU A 120 -2.86 19.40 -2.98
C GLU A 120 -2.94 18.95 -1.52
N ALA A 121 -4.16 18.73 -0.99
CA ALA A 121 -4.36 18.16 0.35
C ALA A 121 -3.74 16.76 0.50
N GLY A 122 -3.50 16.06 -0.61
CA GLY A 122 -2.85 14.77 -0.67
C GLY A 122 -1.32 14.80 -0.71
N ILE A 123 -0.70 15.92 -0.34
CA ILE A 123 0.76 16.16 -0.36
C ILE A 123 1.60 15.02 0.24
N TYR A 124 1.09 14.32 1.26
CA TYR A 124 1.74 13.14 1.84
C TYR A 124 0.99 11.82 1.57
N GLY A 125 -0.34 11.84 1.52
CA GLY A 125 -1.14 10.63 1.32
C GLY A 125 -0.97 10.01 -0.07
N ILE A 126 -0.91 10.83 -1.11
CA ILE A 126 -0.71 10.39 -2.50
C ILE A 126 0.63 9.64 -2.66
N PRO A 127 1.80 10.23 -2.32
CA PRO A 127 3.08 9.52 -2.49
C PRO A 127 3.20 8.26 -1.62
N LEU A 128 2.60 8.22 -0.42
CA LEU A 128 2.57 7.01 0.40
C LEU A 128 1.85 5.86 -0.31
N ILE A 129 0.64 6.13 -0.82
CA ILE A 129 -0.18 5.10 -1.47
C ILE A 129 0.40 4.75 -2.86
N PHE A 130 0.96 5.72 -3.59
CA PHE A 130 1.66 5.46 -4.85
C PHE A 130 2.91 4.60 -4.64
N GLY A 131 3.61 4.80 -3.53
CA GLY A 131 4.73 3.98 -3.10
C GLY A 131 4.32 2.51 -3.03
N LEU A 132 3.23 2.20 -2.32
CA LEU A 132 2.64 0.87 -2.36
C LEU A 132 2.30 0.49 -3.82
N THR A 133 1.41 1.22 -4.48
CA THR A 133 0.78 0.77 -5.73
C THR A 133 1.75 0.47 -6.87
N PHE A 134 2.86 1.22 -6.97
CA PHE A 134 3.82 1.10 -8.06
C PHE A 134 5.13 0.41 -7.64
N VAL A 135 5.63 0.68 -6.43
CA VAL A 135 6.95 0.17 -6.01
C VAL A 135 6.84 -1.31 -5.60
N ASP A 136 5.79 -1.73 -4.88
CA ASP A 136 5.60 -3.15 -4.53
C ASP A 136 5.58 -4.05 -5.78
N PRO A 137 4.68 -3.83 -6.78
CA PRO A 137 4.61 -4.70 -7.94
C PRO A 137 5.94 -4.80 -8.67
N LEU A 138 6.64 -3.67 -8.82
CA LEU A 138 7.92 -3.62 -9.49
C LEU A 138 8.98 -4.44 -8.74
N MET A 139 9.10 -4.25 -7.42
CA MET A 139 10.02 -5.01 -6.59
C MET A 139 9.67 -6.50 -6.58
N GLY A 140 8.39 -6.83 -6.44
CA GLY A 140 7.87 -8.19 -6.51
C GLY A 140 8.18 -8.89 -7.83
N GLU A 141 8.06 -8.19 -8.98
CA GLU A 141 8.40 -8.76 -10.28
C GLU A 141 9.91 -8.98 -10.46
N ILE A 142 10.76 -8.09 -9.95
CA ILE A 142 12.21 -8.27 -10.02
C ILE A 142 12.66 -9.43 -9.14
N LYS A 143 12.15 -9.50 -7.90
CA LYS A 143 12.40 -10.63 -6.99
C LYS A 143 12.00 -11.96 -7.65
N ARG A 144 10.87 -12.00 -8.36
CA ARG A 144 10.38 -13.19 -9.05
C ARG A 144 11.19 -13.56 -10.30
N GLN A 145 11.36 -12.64 -11.23
CA GLN A 145 11.94 -12.93 -12.55
C GLN A 145 13.46 -13.03 -12.53
N LYS A 146 14.12 -12.25 -11.67
CA LYS A 146 15.59 -12.15 -11.63
C LYS A 146 16.20 -12.82 -10.41
N GLN A 147 15.41 -13.13 -9.38
CA GLN A 147 15.88 -13.74 -8.13
C GLN A 147 17.01 -12.93 -7.48
N ASP A 148 17.05 -11.61 -7.73
CA ASP A 148 18.11 -10.70 -7.28
C ASP A 148 17.54 -9.63 -6.36
N MET A 149 17.81 -9.80 -5.06
CA MET A 149 17.37 -8.88 -4.01
C MET A 149 18.06 -7.52 -4.11
N ARG A 150 19.33 -7.45 -4.52
CA ARG A 150 20.05 -6.17 -4.63
C ARG A 150 19.46 -5.35 -5.77
N LEU A 151 19.21 -5.99 -6.92
CA LEU A 151 18.55 -5.35 -8.04
C LEU A 151 17.14 -4.88 -7.68
N ALA A 152 16.36 -5.71 -6.95
CA ALA A 152 15.03 -5.31 -6.49
C ALA A 152 15.08 -4.08 -5.57
N ILE A 153 16.02 -4.02 -4.63
CA ILE A 153 16.22 -2.85 -3.76
C ILE A 153 16.62 -1.62 -4.58
N THR A 154 17.59 -1.74 -5.48
CA THR A 154 18.06 -0.60 -6.30
C THR A 154 16.94 -0.05 -7.18
N VAL A 155 16.23 -0.91 -7.89
CA VAL A 155 15.12 -0.48 -8.76
C VAL A 155 13.95 0.05 -7.93
N GLY A 156 13.64 -0.60 -6.80
CA GLY A 156 12.64 -0.12 -5.85
C GLY A 156 12.95 1.28 -5.32
N LEU A 157 14.21 1.56 -4.96
CA LEU A 157 14.64 2.90 -4.52
C LEU A 157 14.50 3.92 -5.65
N VAL A 158 14.93 3.60 -6.86
CA VAL A 158 14.79 4.51 -8.01
C VAL A 158 13.31 4.82 -8.28
N ALA A 159 12.44 3.82 -8.27
CA ALA A 159 11.01 3.99 -8.47
C ALA A 159 10.35 4.78 -7.32
N SER A 160 10.71 4.47 -6.07
CA SER A 160 10.23 5.18 -4.89
C SER A 160 10.63 6.66 -4.95
N TYR A 161 11.89 6.95 -5.28
CA TYR A 161 12.32 8.34 -5.48
C TYR A 161 11.58 9.03 -6.62
N ALA A 162 11.34 8.34 -7.74
CA ALA A 162 10.56 8.90 -8.83
C ALA A 162 9.12 9.26 -8.41
N VAL A 163 8.48 8.41 -7.59
CA VAL A 163 7.15 8.69 -7.01
C VAL A 163 7.19 9.90 -6.09
N TRP A 164 8.05 9.88 -5.07
CA TRP A 164 8.11 10.93 -4.06
C TRP A 164 8.54 12.28 -4.63
N VAL A 165 9.62 12.31 -5.41
CA VAL A 165 10.11 13.55 -6.06
C VAL A 165 9.15 14.02 -7.15
N GLY A 166 8.50 13.09 -7.89
CA GLY A 166 7.43 13.43 -8.80
C GLY A 166 6.27 14.14 -8.09
N CYS A 167 5.87 13.64 -6.92
CA CYS A 167 4.88 14.30 -6.07
C CYS A 167 5.38 15.62 -5.49
N SER A 168 6.69 15.77 -5.24
CA SER A 168 7.27 17.06 -4.86
C SER A 168 7.03 18.14 -5.91
N PHE A 169 7.29 17.83 -7.19
CA PHE A 169 7.04 18.76 -8.29
C PHE A 169 5.57 18.97 -8.61
N TRP A 170 4.72 17.97 -8.34
CA TRP A 170 3.30 18.02 -8.66
C TRP A 170 2.44 18.66 -7.55
N LEU A 171 2.64 18.23 -6.31
CA LEU A 171 1.82 18.57 -5.14
C LEU A 171 2.54 19.49 -4.14
N GLY A 172 3.84 19.71 -4.32
CA GLY A 172 4.64 20.53 -3.42
C GLY A 172 5.21 19.78 -2.20
N THR A 173 5.17 18.43 -2.17
CA THR A 173 5.77 17.64 -1.09
C THR A 173 7.21 18.08 -0.82
N PRO A 174 7.60 18.45 0.42
CA PRO A 174 8.95 18.93 0.68
C PRO A 174 10.03 17.93 0.24
N LEU A 175 11.04 18.40 -0.50
CA LEU A 175 12.10 17.52 -1.04
C LEU A 175 12.84 16.75 0.05
N TRP A 176 13.05 17.36 1.23
CA TRP A 176 13.72 16.70 2.34
C TRP A 176 12.89 15.54 2.93
N ILE A 177 11.56 15.63 2.89
CA ILE A 177 10.65 14.52 3.21
C ILE A 177 10.79 13.41 2.18
N CYS A 178 10.86 13.76 0.90
CA CYS A 178 11.05 12.79 -0.19
C CYS A 178 12.36 12.01 -0.02
N ILE A 179 13.45 12.69 0.38
CA ILE A 179 14.76 12.08 0.63
C ILE A 179 14.67 10.99 1.71
N LEU A 180 13.90 11.25 2.76
CA LEU A 180 13.77 10.36 3.92
C LEU A 180 12.74 9.24 3.71
N LEU A 181 11.55 9.56 3.20
CA LEU A 181 10.44 8.61 3.16
C LEU A 181 10.54 7.63 1.99
N ALA A 182 11.17 8.01 0.86
CA ALA A 182 11.34 7.09 -0.27
C ALA A 182 12.13 5.82 0.09
N PRO A 183 13.27 5.88 0.80
CA PRO A 183 13.93 4.70 1.34
C PRO A 183 13.09 3.92 2.33
N LEU A 184 12.31 4.59 3.19
CA LEU A 184 11.46 3.90 4.17
C LEU A 184 10.33 3.10 3.51
N THR A 185 9.76 3.57 2.41
CA THR A 185 8.82 2.79 1.59
C THR A 185 9.46 1.47 1.15
N VAL A 186 10.68 1.52 0.61
CA VAL A 186 11.40 0.31 0.17
C VAL A 186 11.81 -0.57 1.35
N LEU A 187 12.21 0.02 2.46
CA LEU A 187 12.52 -0.73 3.69
C LEU A 187 11.30 -1.47 4.23
N GLY A 188 10.08 -0.96 4.02
CA GLY A 188 8.84 -1.64 4.38
C GLY A 188 8.65 -2.98 3.65
N GLU A 189 9.22 -3.14 2.46
CA GLU A 189 9.10 -4.34 1.62
C GLU A 189 10.11 -5.46 2.01
N LEU A 190 11.16 -5.12 2.78
CA LEU A 190 12.24 -6.06 3.10
C LEU A 190 11.96 -7.02 4.27
N PRO A 191 11.38 -6.57 5.40
CA PRO A 191 11.20 -7.44 6.56
C PRO A 191 10.08 -8.44 6.31
N ARG A 192 10.38 -9.73 6.45
CA ARG A 192 9.36 -10.78 6.59
C ARG A 192 8.81 -10.76 8.01
N VAL A 193 7.88 -9.85 8.29
CA VAL A 193 7.19 -9.83 9.57
C VAL A 193 6.18 -10.97 9.58
N LYS A 194 6.30 -11.90 10.52
CA LYS A 194 5.46 -13.11 10.58
C LYS A 194 3.95 -12.82 10.62
N TYR A 195 3.57 -11.64 11.10
CA TYR A 195 2.18 -11.30 11.41
C TYR A 195 1.61 -10.12 10.61
N ILE A 196 2.45 -9.40 9.84
CA ILE A 196 2.04 -8.21 9.10
C ILE A 196 2.53 -8.35 7.67
N ASP A 197 1.61 -8.15 6.73
CA ASP A 197 1.91 -8.21 5.30
C ASP A 197 2.76 -7.01 4.84
N ASP A 198 3.56 -7.21 3.81
CA ASP A 198 4.47 -6.21 3.24
C ASP A 198 3.71 -4.98 2.69
N ASN A 199 2.51 -5.18 2.15
CA ASN A 199 1.65 -4.08 1.70
C ASN A 199 1.34 -3.09 2.82
N ALA A 200 1.15 -3.58 4.06
CA ALA A 200 0.94 -2.71 5.20
C ALA A 200 2.23 -2.00 5.61
N THR A 201 3.34 -2.71 5.72
CA THR A 201 4.62 -2.12 6.18
C THR A 201 5.18 -1.08 5.22
N MET A 202 4.97 -1.23 3.91
CA MET A 202 5.36 -0.24 2.89
C MET A 202 4.67 1.12 3.05
N ILE A 203 3.50 1.17 3.68
CA ILE A 203 2.80 2.42 4.02
C ILE A 203 3.05 2.81 5.48
N LEU A 204 2.86 1.88 6.42
CA LEU A 204 2.90 2.17 7.85
C LEU A 204 4.27 2.64 8.31
N LEU A 205 5.37 2.12 7.74
CA LEU A 205 6.72 2.54 8.10
C LEU A 205 7.00 4.01 7.72
N PRO A 206 6.85 4.44 6.45
CA PRO A 206 7.01 5.85 6.10
C PRO A 206 5.94 6.74 6.74
N LEU A 207 4.71 6.27 6.95
CA LEU A 207 3.67 7.01 7.68
C LEU A 207 4.07 7.25 9.15
N ALA A 208 4.62 6.25 9.83
CA ALA A 208 5.11 6.41 11.21
C ALA A 208 6.25 7.43 11.28
N ALA A 209 7.17 7.42 10.32
CA ALA A 209 8.22 8.43 10.24
C ALA A 209 7.65 9.83 9.99
N LEU A 210 6.66 9.97 9.10
CA LEU A 210 5.96 11.23 8.86
C LEU A 210 5.29 11.76 10.14
N LEU A 211 4.62 10.88 10.90
CA LEU A 211 4.02 11.23 12.20
C LEU A 211 5.07 11.75 13.19
N LEU A 212 6.23 11.10 13.29
CA LEU A 212 7.33 11.53 14.15
C LEU A 212 7.94 12.87 13.70
N LEU A 213 7.85 13.19 12.41
CA LEU A 213 8.34 14.45 11.85
C LEU A 213 7.33 15.59 11.95
N SER A 214 6.08 15.31 12.32
CA SER A 214 5.01 16.31 12.37
C SER A 214 5.33 17.62 13.11
N PRO A 215 6.17 17.65 14.18
CA PRO A 215 6.53 18.92 14.83
C PRO A 215 7.43 19.83 13.98
N PHE A 216 7.98 19.32 12.87
CA PHE A 216 8.91 20.01 11.98
C PHE A 216 8.33 20.27 10.58
N LEU A 217 7.06 19.91 10.36
CA LEU A 217 6.34 20.11 9.10
C LEU A 217 5.67 21.48 9.05
#